data_AF-A0A662D7Z1-F1
#
_entry.id   AF-A0A662D7Z1-F1
#
_cell.length_a   1.000
_cell.length_b   1.000
_cell.length_c   1.000
_cell.angle_alpha   90.00
_cell.angle_beta   90.00
_cell.angle_gamma   90.00
#
_symmetry.space_group_name_H-M   'P 1'
#
loop_
_entity.id
_entity.type
_entity.pdbx_description
1 polymer ?
#
loop_
_entity_poly.entity_id
_entity_poly.type
_entity_poly.pdbx_seq_one_letter_code
_entity_poly.pdbx_strand_id
1 'polypeptide(L)'
;GSPQDVNRRVELGATIFGEAIEHGLSEDRIFLDPVTMPLKFLQEQASNLIEAIRQFTLLSSPPPHIIVGLSNISSKAKEMRLINRIFLVMCIGAGLDAAICDVTDEELVNSAITAEVILNKHIYSDLYIKAYKESRKK
;
A
#
# COMPACT_ATOMS: atom_id res chain seq x y z
N GLY A 1 -20.85 6.62 3.65
CA GLY A 1 -19.68 7.52 3.55
C GLY A 1 -18.42 6.73 3.88
N SER A 2 -17.24 7.26 3.56
CA SER A 2 -15.98 6.54 3.82
C SER A 2 -15.72 6.36 5.33
N PRO A 3 -15.31 5.17 5.79
CA PRO A 3 -15.12 4.91 7.21
C PRO A 3 -14.03 5.80 7.80
N GLN A 4 -14.26 6.34 9.00
CA GLN A 4 -13.27 7.16 9.71
C GLN A 4 -12.45 6.36 10.74
N ASP A 5 -12.94 5.19 11.13
CA ASP A 5 -12.33 4.33 12.14
C ASP A 5 -11.67 3.09 11.51
N VAL A 6 -10.56 2.65 12.11
CA VAL A 6 -9.80 1.47 11.68
C VAL A 6 -10.69 0.23 11.68
N ASN A 7 -11.40 -0.03 12.78
CA ASN A 7 -12.18 -1.26 12.93
C ASN A 7 -13.26 -1.34 11.86
N ARG A 8 -13.91 -0.21 11.54
CA ARG A 8 -14.93 -0.18 10.49
C ARG A 8 -14.34 -0.44 9.10
N ARG A 9 -13.11 0.01 8.81
CA ARG A 9 -12.41 -0.32 7.55
C ARG A 9 -12.11 -1.81 7.48
N VAL A 10 -11.60 -2.37 8.58
CA VAL A 10 -11.26 -3.79 8.67
C VAL A 10 -12.49 -4.68 8.54
N GLU A 11 -13.57 -4.35 9.24
CA GLU A 11 -14.85 -5.05 9.17
C GLU A 11 -15.40 -5.08 7.74
N LEU A 12 -15.46 -3.91 7.07
CA LEU A 12 -15.94 -3.84 5.68
C LEU A 12 -15.03 -4.59 4.72
N GLY A 13 -13.71 -4.49 4.89
CA GLY A 13 -12.74 -5.24 4.08
C GLY A 13 -12.92 -6.75 4.26
N ALA A 14 -13.12 -7.22 5.48
CA ALA A 14 -13.37 -8.63 5.79
C ALA A 14 -14.69 -9.12 5.18
N THR A 15 -15.76 -8.31 5.24
CA THR A 15 -17.04 -8.64 4.59
C THR A 15 -16.88 -8.76 3.08
N ILE A 16 -16.26 -7.78 2.43
CA ILE A 16 -16.04 -7.80 0.97
C ILE A 16 -15.16 -8.99 0.56
N PHE A 17 -14.10 -9.25 1.33
CA PHE A 17 -13.21 -10.37 1.10
C PHE A 17 -13.95 -11.72 1.23
N GLY A 18 -14.73 -11.92 2.30
CA GLY A 18 -15.53 -13.13 2.49
C GLY A 18 -16.50 -13.37 1.34
N GLU A 19 -17.24 -12.34 0.95
CA GLU A 19 -18.20 -12.43 -0.17
C GLU A 19 -17.50 -12.82 -1.49
N ALA A 20 -16.32 -12.25 -1.76
CA ALA A 20 -15.54 -12.53 -2.96
C ALA A 20 -15.07 -14.00 -3.01
N ILE A 21 -14.61 -14.53 -1.87
CA ILE A 21 -14.18 -15.93 -1.73
C ILE A 21 -15.38 -16.88 -1.90
N GLU A 22 -16.53 -16.57 -1.30
CA GLU A 22 -17.75 -17.37 -1.44
C GLU A 22 -18.23 -17.48 -2.90
N HIS A 23 -17.97 -16.45 -3.71
CA HIS A 23 -18.27 -16.43 -5.14
C HIS A 23 -17.15 -17.02 -6.03
N GLY A 24 -16.15 -17.67 -5.42
CA GLY A 24 -15.14 -18.46 -6.12
C GLY A 24 -13.93 -17.68 -6.63
N LEU A 25 -13.68 -16.45 -6.13
CA LEU A 25 -12.39 -15.81 -6.31
C LEU A 25 -11.38 -16.41 -5.34
N SER A 26 -10.15 -16.59 -5.77
CA SER A 26 -9.03 -16.96 -4.89
C SER A 26 -8.42 -15.72 -4.25
N GLU A 27 -7.76 -15.90 -3.10
CA GLU A 27 -7.17 -14.84 -2.29
C GLU A 27 -6.18 -13.98 -3.10
N ASP A 28 -5.38 -14.61 -3.98
CA ASP A 28 -4.39 -13.97 -4.85
C ASP A 28 -5.00 -13.13 -5.98
N ARG A 29 -6.31 -13.18 -6.16
CA ARG A 29 -7.03 -12.37 -7.16
C ARG A 29 -7.73 -11.16 -6.56
N ILE A 30 -7.68 -11.00 -5.24
CA ILE A 30 -8.38 -9.94 -4.52
C ILE A 30 -7.39 -8.90 -4.02
N PHE A 31 -7.61 -7.66 -4.43
CA PHE A 31 -6.87 -6.49 -3.95
C PHE A 31 -7.80 -5.66 -3.06
N LEU A 32 -7.51 -5.59 -1.76
CA LEU A 32 -8.23 -4.75 -0.83
C LEU A 32 -7.62 -3.34 -0.80
N ASP A 33 -8.45 -2.32 -1.04
CA ASP A 33 -8.06 -0.92 -0.90
C ASP A 33 -8.70 -0.34 0.37
N PRO A 34 -7.91 0.08 1.37
CA PRO A 34 -8.45 0.70 2.57
C PRO A 34 -8.99 2.10 2.32
N VAL A 35 -8.87 2.66 1.11
CA VAL A 35 -9.33 3.98 0.64
C VAL A 35 -8.60 5.14 1.29
N THR A 36 -7.59 5.65 0.59
CA THR A 36 -6.77 6.80 1.00
C THR A 36 -7.56 8.11 1.05
N MET A 37 -7.23 8.96 2.04
CA MET A 37 -7.87 10.25 2.28
C MET A 37 -6.83 11.38 2.29
N PRO A 38 -7.18 12.62 1.93
CA PRO A 38 -6.22 13.73 1.90
C PRO A 38 -5.67 14.08 3.29
N LEU A 39 -4.35 13.93 3.45
CA LEU A 39 -3.62 14.23 4.69
C LEU A 39 -3.87 15.66 5.18
N LYS A 40 -3.97 16.62 4.24
CA LYS A 40 -4.17 18.04 4.53
C LYS A 40 -5.44 18.34 5.32
N PHE A 41 -6.50 17.56 5.12
CA PHE A 41 -7.81 17.80 5.74
C PHE A 41 -8.19 16.74 6.78
N LEU A 42 -7.61 15.55 6.67
CA LEU A 42 -7.97 14.37 7.46
C LEU A 42 -6.70 13.66 7.94
N GLN A 43 -5.85 14.39 8.69
CA GLN A 43 -4.50 13.94 9.04
C GLN A 43 -4.47 12.61 9.81
N GLU A 44 -5.39 12.41 10.76
CA GLU A 44 -5.51 11.18 11.57
C GLU A 44 -5.80 9.94 10.71
N GLN A 45 -6.38 10.13 9.52
CA GLN A 45 -6.74 9.01 8.65
C GLN A 45 -5.51 8.33 8.04
N ALA A 46 -4.37 9.01 7.95
CA ALA A 46 -3.14 8.42 7.41
C ALA A 46 -2.61 7.29 8.30
N SER A 47 -2.51 7.51 9.62
CA SER A 47 -2.08 6.47 10.56
C SER A 47 -3.11 5.35 10.68
N ASN A 48 -4.40 5.68 10.68
CA ASN A 48 -5.48 4.68 10.73
C ASN A 48 -5.45 3.76 9.51
N LEU A 49 -5.13 4.31 8.33
CA LEU A 49 -5.02 3.53 7.10
C LEU A 49 -3.82 2.58 7.13
N ILE A 50 -2.67 3.04 7.62
CA ILE A 50 -1.48 2.18 7.78
C ILE A 50 -1.79 1.01 8.72
N GLU A 51 -2.49 1.27 9.82
CA GLU A 51 -2.94 0.21 10.73
C GLU A 51 -3.96 -0.73 10.07
N ALA A 52 -4.90 -0.21 9.28
CA ALA A 52 -5.84 -1.03 8.52
C ALA A 52 -5.14 -1.97 7.53
N ILE A 53 -4.09 -1.51 6.83
CA ILE A 53 -3.24 -2.36 5.97
C ILE A 53 -2.67 -3.53 6.79
N ARG A 54 -2.08 -3.22 7.95
CA ARG A 54 -1.52 -4.25 8.84
C ARG A 54 -2.55 -5.26 9.31
N GLN A 55 -3.80 -4.86 9.50
CA GLN A 55 -4.87 -5.79 9.88
C GLN A 55 -5.41 -6.58 8.69
N PHE A 56 -5.43 -6.01 7.49
CA PHE A 56 -5.81 -6.74 6.28
C PHE A 56 -4.90 -7.94 6.01
N THR A 57 -3.61 -7.86 6.35
CA THR A 57 -2.70 -9.03 6.22
C THR A 57 -3.06 -10.19 7.14
N LEU A 58 -3.98 -10.00 8.10
CA LEU A 58 -4.40 -11.02 9.06
C LEU A 58 -5.74 -11.69 8.70
N LEU A 59 -6.38 -11.27 7.60
CA LEU A 59 -7.70 -11.77 7.21
C LEU A 59 -7.68 -13.24 6.76
N SER A 60 -6.57 -13.70 6.16
CA SER A 60 -6.42 -15.06 5.65
C SER A 60 -4.96 -15.49 5.60
N SER A 61 -4.73 -16.77 5.30
CA SER A 61 -3.40 -17.32 5.02
C SER A 61 -3.49 -18.20 3.76
N PRO A 62 -2.93 -17.76 2.61
CA PRO A 62 -2.13 -16.54 2.42
C PRO A 62 -2.96 -15.24 2.58
N PRO A 63 -2.32 -14.10 2.92
CA PRO A 63 -3.01 -12.82 3.02
C PRO A 63 -3.55 -12.37 1.65
N PRO A 64 -4.64 -11.59 1.61
CA PRO A 64 -5.08 -10.95 0.37
C PRO A 64 -4.05 -9.92 -0.10
N HIS A 65 -4.10 -9.54 -1.38
CA HIS A 65 -3.33 -8.40 -1.85
C HIS A 65 -3.90 -7.09 -1.31
N ILE A 66 -3.02 -6.10 -1.08
CA ILE A 66 -3.40 -4.81 -0.49
C ILE A 66 -2.84 -3.68 -1.35
N ILE A 67 -3.74 -2.83 -1.84
CA ILE A 67 -3.42 -1.75 -2.77
C ILE A 67 -3.79 -0.39 -2.20
N VAL A 68 -3.03 0.65 -2.54
CA VAL A 68 -3.39 2.04 -2.23
C VAL A 68 -3.16 2.96 -3.42
N GLY A 69 -4.03 3.96 -3.59
CA GLY A 69 -3.80 5.10 -4.47
C GLY A 69 -3.07 6.24 -3.77
N LEU A 70 -1.87 6.62 -4.25
CA LEU A 70 -1.04 7.66 -3.61
C LEU A 70 -1.47 9.10 -3.94
N SER A 71 -2.16 9.35 -5.05
CA SER A 71 -2.55 10.72 -5.43
C SER A 71 -3.51 11.38 -4.43
N ASN A 72 -4.29 10.57 -3.71
CA ASN A 72 -5.28 11.08 -2.77
C ASN A 72 -4.65 11.57 -1.45
N ILE A 73 -3.61 10.89 -0.95
CA ILE A 73 -3.00 11.24 0.35
C ILE A 73 -2.40 12.65 0.34
N SER A 74 -1.78 13.05 -0.76
CA SER A 74 -1.15 14.36 -0.92
C SER A 74 -2.05 15.44 -1.53
N SER A 75 -3.33 15.15 -1.77
CA SER A 75 -4.22 16.07 -2.48
C SER A 75 -4.26 17.47 -1.84
N LYS A 76 -4.01 18.49 -2.66
CA LYS A 76 -3.96 19.92 -2.29
C LYS A 76 -2.87 20.31 -1.26
N ALA A 77 -1.93 19.42 -0.94
CA ALA A 77 -0.74 19.73 -0.15
C ALA A 77 0.35 20.41 -1.00
N LYS A 78 1.33 21.05 -0.36
CA LYS A 78 2.48 21.64 -1.06
C LYS A 78 3.54 20.57 -1.38
N GLU A 79 3.93 19.78 -0.38
CA GLU A 79 5.00 18.79 -0.48
C GLU A 79 4.50 17.42 -0.99
N MET A 80 3.79 17.40 -2.11
CA MET A 80 3.05 16.21 -2.55
C MET A 80 3.93 14.97 -2.77
N ARG A 81 5.07 15.15 -3.45
CA ARG A 81 6.01 14.06 -3.75
C ARG A 81 6.58 13.46 -2.46
N LEU A 82 7.05 14.31 -1.54
CA LEU A 82 7.60 13.85 -0.27
C LEU A 82 6.55 13.08 0.56
N ILE A 83 5.33 13.60 0.65
CA ILE A 83 4.21 12.93 1.34
C ILE A 83 3.97 11.54 0.72
N ASN A 84 3.87 11.45 -0.60
CA ASN A 84 3.60 10.19 -1.29
C ASN A 84 4.70 9.15 -1.02
N ARG A 85 5.96 9.55 -1.05
CA ARG A 85 7.12 8.67 -0.85
C ARG A 85 7.16 8.10 0.57
N ILE A 86 7.08 8.97 1.56
CA ILE A 86 7.12 8.56 2.97
C ILE A 86 5.90 7.69 3.30
N PHE A 87 4.72 8.10 2.85
CA PHE A 87 3.51 7.30 3.04
C PHE A 87 3.61 5.91 2.40
N LEU A 88 4.11 5.82 1.16
CA LEU A 88 4.32 4.54 0.49
C LEU A 88 5.27 3.63 1.28
N VAL A 89 6.41 4.14 1.74
CA VAL A 89 7.38 3.36 2.55
C VAL A 89 6.75 2.86 3.85
N MET A 90 5.96 3.70 4.53
CA MET A 90 5.24 3.28 5.75
C MET A 90 4.20 2.20 5.46
N CYS A 91 3.45 2.32 4.36
CA CYS A 91 2.48 1.30 3.94
C CYS A 91 3.18 -0.02 3.56
N ILE A 92 4.31 0.01 2.85
CA ILE A 92 5.11 -1.18 2.54
C ILE A 92 5.57 -1.87 3.83
N GLY A 93 6.02 -1.10 4.82
CA GLY A 93 6.37 -1.61 6.15
C GLY A 93 5.20 -2.26 6.89
N ALA A 94 3.97 -1.84 6.63
CA ALA A 94 2.76 -2.41 7.22
C ALA A 94 2.22 -3.63 6.46
N GLY A 95 2.76 -3.96 5.29
CA GLY A 95 2.34 -5.12 4.50
C GLY A 95 1.70 -4.81 3.15
N LEU A 96 1.75 -3.55 2.68
CA LEU A 96 1.33 -3.20 1.32
C LEU A 96 2.16 -3.95 0.28
N ASP A 97 1.51 -4.43 -0.78
CA ASP A 97 2.16 -5.11 -1.90
C ASP A 97 1.89 -4.47 -3.28
N ALA A 98 0.91 -3.57 -3.39
CA ALA A 98 0.63 -2.83 -4.62
C ALA A 98 0.32 -1.34 -4.37
N ALA A 99 0.63 -0.49 -5.35
CA ALA A 99 0.29 0.92 -5.30
C ALA A 99 -0.04 1.50 -6.68
N ILE A 100 -1.09 2.32 -6.75
CA ILE A 100 -1.36 3.19 -7.90
C ILE A 100 -0.62 4.50 -7.66
N CYS A 101 0.41 4.77 -8.47
CA CYS A 101 1.35 5.84 -8.20
C CYS A 101 1.99 6.43 -9.48
N ASP A 102 2.67 7.57 -9.33
CA ASP A 102 3.47 8.19 -10.39
C ASP A 102 4.83 7.49 -10.50
N VAL A 103 4.93 6.53 -11.41
CA VAL A 103 6.17 5.78 -11.66
C VAL A 103 7.27 6.61 -12.33
N THR A 104 6.98 7.85 -12.76
CA THR A 104 7.99 8.77 -13.30
C THR A 104 8.75 9.52 -12.21
N ASP A 105 8.26 9.49 -10.96
CA ASP A 105 9.01 9.93 -9.79
C ASP A 105 10.06 8.87 -9.41
N GLU A 106 11.29 9.03 -9.89
CA GLU A 106 12.36 8.07 -9.65
C GLU A 106 12.67 7.87 -8.16
N GLU A 107 12.56 8.91 -7.34
CA GLU A 107 12.81 8.79 -5.91
C GLU A 107 11.70 8.02 -5.20
N LEU A 108 10.46 8.08 -5.70
CA LEU A 108 9.36 7.24 -5.22
C LEU A 108 9.62 5.77 -5.51
N VAL A 109 9.96 5.45 -6.76
CA VAL A 109 10.27 4.08 -7.16
C VAL A 109 11.48 3.55 -6.38
N ASN A 110 12.55 4.34 -6.28
CA ASN A 110 13.73 3.96 -5.51
C ASN A 110 13.39 3.72 -4.03
N SER A 111 12.58 4.59 -3.41
CA SER A 111 12.15 4.43 -2.01
C SER A 111 11.40 3.11 -1.78
N ALA A 112 10.52 2.73 -2.71
CA ALA A 112 9.79 1.47 -2.63
C ALA A 112 10.74 0.26 -2.74
N ILE A 113 11.65 0.26 -3.71
CA ILE A 113 12.65 -0.81 -3.88
C ILE A 113 13.52 -0.93 -2.61
N THR A 114 14.00 0.20 -2.09
CA THR A 114 14.81 0.22 -0.86
C THR A 114 14.03 -0.33 0.32
N ALA A 115 12.75 0.03 0.48
CA ALA A 115 11.91 -0.50 1.55
C ALA A 115 11.75 -2.03 1.46
N GLU A 116 11.56 -2.58 0.26
CA GLU A 116 11.47 -4.04 0.07
C GLU A 116 12.79 -4.76 0.41
N VAL A 117 13.94 -4.19 0.05
CA VAL A 117 15.27 -4.73 0.44
C VAL A 117 15.43 -4.71 1.96
N ILE A 118 15.06 -3.61 2.63
CA ILE A 118 15.12 -3.50 4.10
C ILE A 118 14.24 -4.56 4.78
N LEU A 119 13.07 -4.84 4.22
CA LEU A 119 12.15 -5.88 4.70
C LEU A 119 12.60 -7.30 4.32
N ASN A 120 13.80 -7.47 3.77
CA ASN A 120 14.35 -8.75 3.35
C ASN A 120 13.48 -9.49 2.30
N LYS A 121 12.72 -8.73 1.49
CA LYS A 121 11.96 -9.29 0.36
C LYS A 121 12.87 -9.56 -0.85
N HIS A 122 13.99 -8.85 -0.94
CA HIS A 122 15.03 -9.03 -1.96
C HIS A 122 16.42 -9.09 -1.32
N ILE A 123 17.32 -9.85 -1.96
CA ILE A 123 18.71 -9.94 -1.53
C ILE A 123 19.41 -8.59 -1.77
N TYR A 124 20.17 -8.13 -0.76
CA TYR A 124 20.96 -6.91 -0.87
C TYR A 124 22.09 -7.04 -1.90
N SER A 125 22.32 -5.96 -2.64
CA SER A 125 23.48 -5.72 -3.50
C SER A 125 23.74 -4.23 -3.54
N ASP A 126 24.98 -3.78 -3.61
CA ASP A 126 25.32 -2.35 -3.75
C ASP A 126 24.63 -1.68 -4.96
N LEU A 127 24.22 -2.48 -5.95
CA LEU A 127 23.53 -2.04 -7.16
C LEU A 127 22.05 -2.46 -7.20
N TYR A 128 21.40 -2.69 -6.06
CA TYR A 128 20.03 -3.22 -5.98
C TYR A 128 19.00 -2.41 -6.82
N ILE A 129 19.12 -1.07 -6.85
CA ILE A 129 18.25 -0.21 -7.66
C ILE A 129 18.43 -0.51 -9.15
N LYS A 130 19.67 -0.60 -9.61
CA LYS A 130 20.00 -0.87 -11.02
C LYS A 130 19.50 -2.27 -11.41
N ALA A 131 19.77 -3.26 -10.57
CA ALA A 131 19.32 -4.64 -10.79
C ALA A 131 17.79 -4.74 -10.90
N TYR A 132 17.03 -4.02 -10.06
CA TYR A 132 15.58 -3.96 -10.15
C TYR A 132 15.09 -3.32 -11.46
N LYS A 133 15.67 -2.18 -11.86
CA LYS A 133 15.29 -1.50 -13.11
C LYS A 133 15.59 -2.35 -14.35
N GLU A 134 16.65 -3.16 -14.32
CA GLU A 134 17.02 -4.07 -15.42
C GLU A 134 16.11 -5.31 -15.48
N SER A 135 15.66 -5.85 -14.34
CA SER A 135 14.78 -7.02 -14.32
C SER A 135 13.40 -6.75 -14.95
N ARG A 136 12.97 -5.49 -14.99
CA ARG A 136 11.69 -5.03 -15.55
C ARG A 136 11.73 -4.67 -17.05
N LYS A 137 12.88 -4.74 -17.71
CA LYS A 137 13.04 -4.42 -19.15
C LYS A 137 12.78 -5.61 -20.09
N LYS A 138 12.35 -6.75 -19.56
CA LYS A 138 11.93 -7.93 -20.34
C LYS A 138 10.46 -7.84 -20.69
#